data_AF-A0A1Z4UXD3-F1
#
_entry.id   AF-A0A1Z4UXD3-F1
#
_cell.length_a   1.000
_cell.length_b   1.000
_cell.length_c   1.000
_cell.angle_alpha   90.00
_cell.angle_beta   90.00
_cell.angle_gamma   90.00
#
_symmetry.space_group_name_H-M   'P 1'
#
loop_
_entity.id
_entity.type
_entity.pdbx_description
1 polymer ?
#
loop_
_entity_poly.entity_id
_entity_poly.type
_entity_poly.pdbx_seq_one_letter_code
_entity_poly.pdbx_strand_id
1 'polypeptide(L)'
;MIGLRKKISEELIKLEELVNRVNRLLLLIQQNDDPIYLDGLMSGLALYVQNFYTGVERVFALIAKQMDGVTPSSADWHIQLLGQLLVPVPNVRPAIIS
;
A
#
# COMPACT_ATOMS: atom_id res chain seq x y z
N MET A 1 7.24 -20.44 5.81
CA MET A 1 7.46 -19.12 6.48
C MET A 1 8.51 -18.23 5.79
N ILE A 2 9.66 -18.73 5.33
CA ILE A 2 10.71 -17.91 4.67
C ILE A 2 10.19 -17.15 3.43
N GLY A 3 9.29 -17.76 2.65
CA GLY A 3 8.72 -17.15 1.45
C GLY A 3 7.77 -15.96 1.71
N LEU A 4 7.00 -15.96 2.80
CA LEU A 4 6.10 -14.84 3.13
C LEU A 4 6.91 -13.60 3.51
N ARG A 5 7.87 -13.77 4.43
CA ARG A 5 8.73 -12.67 4.88
C ARG A 5 9.42 -11.99 3.70
N LYS A 6 10.00 -12.80 2.80
CA LYS A 6 10.66 -12.29 1.58
C LYS A 6 9.69 -11.44 0.73
N LYS A 7 8.49 -11.97 0.43
CA LYS A 7 7.48 -11.25 -0.37
C LYS A 7 7.03 -9.95 0.28
N ILE A 8 6.79 -9.96 1.60
CA ILE A 8 6.43 -8.74 2.34
C ILE A 8 7.58 -7.73 2.29
N SER A 9 8.83 -8.17 2.54
CA SER A 9 10.00 -7.29 2.47
C SER A 9 10.17 -6.68 1.08
N GLU A 10 9.97 -7.45 0.01
CA GLU A 10 10.03 -6.95 -1.38
C GLU A 10 8.96 -5.89 -1.65
N GLU A 11 7.73 -6.08 -1.18
CA GLU A 11 6.67 -5.07 -1.33
C GLU A 11 6.93 -3.82 -0.48
N LEU A 12 7.47 -3.96 0.73
CA LEU A 12 7.84 -2.82 1.58
C LEU A 12 8.95 -1.97 0.95
N ILE A 13 9.96 -2.60 0.33
CA ILE A 13 11.01 -1.88 -0.40
C ILE A 13 10.40 -1.06 -1.55
N LYS A 14 9.46 -1.63 -2.31
CA LYS A 14 8.79 -0.91 -3.40
C LYS A 14 7.97 0.28 -2.89
N LEU A 15 7.28 0.12 -1.76
CA LEU A 15 6.52 1.19 -1.13
C LEU A 15 7.45 2.32 -0.66
N GLU A 16 8.59 1.98 -0.06
CA GLU A 16 9.60 2.96 0.37
C GLU A 16 10.19 3.71 -0.82
N GLU A 17 10.54 3.02 -1.91
CA GLU A 17 10.99 3.65 -3.15
C GLU A 17 9.95 4.61 -3.73
N LEU A 18 8.66 4.24 -3.68
CA LEU A 18 7.56 5.07 -4.14
C LEU A 18 7.40 6.32 -3.26
N VAL A 19 7.44 6.19 -1.93
CA VAL A 19 7.42 7.34 -1.00
C VAL A 19 8.59 8.28 -1.28
N ASN A 20 9.79 7.73 -1.51
CA ASN A 20 10.96 8.52 -1.87
C ASN A 20 10.79 9.27 -3.21
N ARG A 21 10.10 8.68 -4.19
CA ARG A 21 9.74 9.37 -5.46
C ARG A 21 8.76 10.51 -5.21
N VAL A 22 7.70 10.28 -4.43
CA VAL A 22 6.72 11.30 -4.06
C VAL A 22 7.40 12.48 -3.38
N ASN A 23 8.26 12.24 -2.40
CA ASN A 23 9.00 13.30 -1.71
C ASN A 23 9.85 14.14 -2.67
N ARG A 24 10.51 13.52 -3.65
CA ARG A 24 11.25 14.26 -4.68
C ARG A 24 10.34 15.11 -5.57
N LEU A 25 9.18 14.59 -5.98
CA LEU A 25 8.23 15.36 -6.78
C LEU A 25 7.68 16.57 -6.01
N LEU A 26 7.38 16.39 -4.72
CA LEU A 26 6.91 17.49 -3.87
C LEU A 26 7.92 18.63 -3.77
N LEU A 27 9.23 18.31 -3.72
CA LEU A 27 10.28 19.33 -3.77
C LEU A 27 10.30 20.08 -5.12
N LEU A 28 10.08 19.39 -6.24
CA LEU A 28 10.02 20.02 -7.56
C LEU A 28 8.81 20.94 -7.72
N ILE A 29 7.66 20.53 -7.16
CA ILE A 29 6.43 21.35 -7.14
C ILE A 29 6.65 22.66 -6.38
N GLN A 30 7.39 22.62 -5.27
CA GLN A 30 7.68 23.82 -4.47
C GLN A 30 8.67 24.78 -5.14
N GLN A 31 9.38 24.34 -6.17
CA GLN A 31 10.46 25.09 -6.82
C GLN A 31 10.10 25.61 -8.21
N ASN A 32 8.86 25.38 -8.67
CA ASN A 32 8.44 25.69 -10.03
C ASN A 32 7.06 26.37 -10.02
N ASP A 33 6.88 27.39 -10.85
CA ASP A 33 5.61 28.15 -10.98
C ASP A 33 4.94 27.95 -12.36
N ASP A 34 5.51 27.12 -13.24
CA ASP A 34 4.93 26.81 -14.56
C ASP A 34 3.65 25.97 -14.39
N PRO A 35 2.46 26.50 -14.76
CA PRO A 35 1.21 25.81 -14.52
C PRO A 35 1.06 24.48 -15.26
N ILE A 36 1.62 24.35 -16.48
CA ILE A 36 1.55 23.12 -17.28
C ILE A 36 2.46 22.06 -16.67
N TYR A 37 3.64 22.46 -16.23
CA TYR A 37 4.56 21.57 -15.54
C TYR A 37 3.97 21.05 -14.23
N LEU A 38 3.38 21.95 -13.43
CA LEU A 38 2.76 21.63 -12.16
C LEU A 38 1.56 20.68 -12.31
N ASP A 39 0.70 20.89 -13.31
CA ASP A 39 -0.44 20.01 -13.58
C ASP A 39 -0.02 18.56 -13.88
N GLY A 40 1.05 18.40 -14.67
CA GLY A 40 1.65 17.09 -14.93
C GLY A 40 2.18 16.40 -13.67
N LEU A 41 2.86 17.15 -12.80
CA LEU A 41 3.36 16.62 -11.52
C LEU A 41 2.22 16.24 -10.56
N MET A 42 1.17 17.06 -10.46
CA MET A 42 0.00 16.78 -9.63
C MET A 42 -0.75 15.53 -10.09
N SER A 43 -0.92 15.35 -11.39
CA SER A 43 -1.50 14.13 -11.97
C SER A 43 -0.67 12.89 -11.63
N GLY A 44 0.67 13.01 -11.70
CA GLY A 44 1.59 11.95 -11.29
C GLY A 44 1.49 11.60 -9.80
N LEU A 45 1.30 12.60 -8.94
CA LEU A 45 1.10 12.39 -7.50
C LEU A 45 -0.18 11.61 -7.21
N ALA A 46 -1.28 11.91 -7.88
CA ALA A 46 -2.54 11.16 -7.72
C ALA A 46 -2.34 9.66 -8.03
N LEU A 47 -1.62 9.35 -9.11
CA LEU A 47 -1.27 7.98 -9.45
C LEU A 47 -0.37 7.32 -8.38
N TYR A 48 0.61 8.05 -7.84
CA TYR A 48 1.48 7.52 -6.79
C TYR A 48 0.73 7.23 -5.50
N VAL A 49 -0.22 8.08 -5.10
CA VAL A 49 -1.09 7.80 -3.96
C VAL A 49 -1.89 6.51 -4.19
N GLN A 50 -2.52 6.36 -5.35
CA GLN A 50 -3.24 5.12 -5.70
C GLN A 50 -2.34 3.89 -5.63
N ASN A 51 -1.11 3.99 -6.17
CA ASN A 51 -0.14 2.91 -6.15
C ASN A 51 0.33 2.56 -4.74
N PHE A 52 0.46 3.55 -3.85
CA PHE A 52 0.78 3.32 -2.44
C PHE A 52 -0.30 2.48 -1.76
N TYR A 53 -1.58 2.88 -1.88
CA TYR A 53 -2.70 2.14 -1.33
C TYR A 53 -2.76 0.71 -1.87
N THR A 54 -2.62 0.56 -3.19
CA THR A 54 -2.61 -0.76 -3.84
C THR A 54 -1.48 -1.65 -3.32
N GLY A 55 -0.29 -1.08 -3.08
CA GLY A 55 0.85 -1.82 -2.53
C GLY A 55 0.64 -2.25 -1.08
N VAL A 56 0.06 -1.39 -0.24
CA VAL A 56 -0.33 -1.73 1.14
C VAL A 56 -1.36 -2.86 1.15
N GLU A 57 -2.36 -2.80 0.29
CA GLU A 57 -3.37 -3.87 0.16
C GLU A 57 -2.77 -5.21 -0.27
N ARG A 58 -1.73 -5.22 -1.12
CA ARG A 58 -1.01 -6.45 -1.46
C ARG A 58 -0.32 -7.06 -0.26
N VAL A 59 0.33 -6.24 0.58
CA VAL A 59 0.95 -6.71 1.83
C VAL A 59 -0.10 -7.32 2.74
N PHE A 60 -1.23 -6.63 2.90
CA PHE A 60 -2.37 -7.08 3.68
C PHE A 60 -2.96 -8.40 3.15
N ALA A 61 -3.16 -8.53 1.84
CA ALA A 61 -3.66 -9.74 1.23
C ALA A 61 -2.69 -10.92 1.40
N LEU A 62 -1.38 -10.69 1.34
CA LEU A 62 -0.37 -11.71 1.62
C LEU A 62 -0.46 -12.21 3.07
N ILE A 63 -0.66 -11.30 4.02
CA ILE A 63 -0.83 -11.64 5.44
C ILE A 63 -2.13 -12.44 5.63
N ALA A 64 -3.27 -11.93 5.17
CA ALA A 64 -4.57 -12.58 5.28
C ALA A 64 -4.56 -13.98 4.66
N LYS A 65 -4.03 -14.12 3.44
CA LYS A 65 -3.92 -15.41 2.75
C LYS A 65 -3.10 -16.43 3.53
N GLN A 66 -1.99 -16.00 4.14
CA GLN A 66 -1.06 -16.92 4.78
C GLN A 66 -1.42 -17.24 6.24
N MET A 67 -2.02 -16.28 6.94
CA MET A 67 -2.37 -16.41 8.36
C MET A 67 -3.82 -16.87 8.54
N ASP A 68 -4.77 -16.22 7.87
CA ASP A 68 -6.21 -16.48 8.03
C ASP A 68 -6.70 -17.55 7.06
N GLY A 69 -5.90 -17.88 6.04
CA GLY A 69 -6.22 -18.87 5.01
C GLY A 69 -7.24 -18.41 3.97
N VAL A 70 -7.81 -17.20 4.14
CA VAL A 70 -8.85 -16.65 3.27
C VAL A 70 -8.56 -15.18 2.94
N THR A 71 -8.91 -14.79 1.73
CA THR A 71 -8.92 -13.40 1.27
C THR A 71 -10.29 -13.07 0.67
N PRO A 72 -10.84 -11.87 0.89
CA PRO A 72 -12.09 -11.48 0.27
C PRO A 72 -11.98 -11.44 -1.26
N SER A 73 -13.10 -11.67 -1.95
CA SER A 73 -13.15 -11.76 -3.43
C SER A 73 -14.33 -11.01 -4.06
N SER A 74 -15.09 -10.27 -3.25
CA SER A 74 -16.21 -9.46 -3.73
C SER A 74 -15.73 -8.19 -4.44
N ALA A 75 -16.64 -7.41 -5.03
CA ALA A 75 -16.30 -6.10 -5.59
C ALA A 75 -15.66 -5.16 -4.54
N ASP A 76 -16.10 -5.26 -3.28
CA ASP A 76 -15.62 -4.47 -2.16
C ASP A 76 -14.52 -5.21 -1.35
N TRP A 77 -13.77 -6.11 -2.00
CA TRP A 77 -12.77 -6.93 -1.32
C TRP A 77 -11.74 -6.10 -0.56
N HIS A 78 -11.39 -4.94 -1.10
CA HIS A 78 -10.45 -3.99 -0.51
C HIS A 78 -10.89 -3.58 0.91
N ILE A 79 -12.14 -3.16 1.06
CA ILE A 79 -12.73 -2.72 2.34
C ILE A 79 -12.85 -3.91 3.30
N GLN A 80 -13.29 -5.05 2.79
CA GLN A 80 -13.43 -6.29 3.58
C GLN A 80 -12.07 -6.76 4.11
N LEU A 81 -10.99 -6.60 3.33
CA LEU A 81 -9.64 -6.96 3.75
C LEU A 81 -9.17 -6.08 4.92
N LEU A 82 -9.44 -4.77 4.86
CA LEU A 82 -9.14 -3.87 5.98
C LEU A 82 -9.92 -4.27 7.24
N GLY A 83 -11.23 -4.54 7.09
CA GLY A 83 -12.07 -5.04 8.18
C GLY A 83 -11.55 -6.34 8.79
N GLN A 84 -11.14 -7.29 7.96
CA GLN A 84 -10.55 -8.56 8.38
C GLN A 84 -9.27 -8.34 9.21
N LEU A 85 -8.39 -7.44 8.79
CA LEU A 85 -7.09 -7.20 9.44
C LEU A 85 -7.17 -6.30 10.69
N LEU A 86 -8.27 -5.57 10.88
CA LEU A 86 -8.58 -4.86 12.12
C LEU A 86 -8.96 -5.80 13.26
N VAL A 87 -9.51 -6.98 12.95
CA VAL A 87 -9.97 -7.94 13.96
C VAL A 87 -8.84 -8.93 14.27
N PRO A 88 -8.49 -9.15 15.55
CA PRO A 88 -7.56 -10.20 15.94
C PRO A 88 -8.17 -11.59 15.70
N VAL A 89 -7.36 -12.56 15.32
CA VAL A 89 -7.77 -13.96 15.16
C VAL A 89 -7.11 -14.78 16.28
N PRO A 90 -7.87 -15.25 17.29
CA PRO A 90 -7.32 -15.95 18.45
C PRO A 90 -6.38 -17.08 18.05
N ASN A 91 -5.20 -17.13 18.66
CA ASN A 91 -4.14 -18.13 18.42
C ASN A 91 -3.52 -18.12 17.00
N VAL A 92 -3.92 -17.19 16.11
CA VAL A 92 -3.39 -17.09 14.74
C VAL A 92 -2.61 -15.78 14.56
N ARG A 93 -3.23 -14.63 14.81
CA ARG A 93 -2.59 -13.32 14.69
C ARG A 93 -3.27 -12.23 15.53
N PRO A 94 -2.54 -11.20 15.97
CA PRO A 94 -3.15 -9.99 16.48
C PRO A 94 -3.86 -9.20 15.35
N ALA A 95 -4.53 -8.11 15.74
CA ALA A 95 -4.89 -7.06 14.78
C ALA A 95 -3.62 -6.52 14.12
N ILE A 96 -3.65 -6.38 12.80
CA ILE A 96 -2.52 -5.90 12.01
C ILE A 96 -2.61 -4.38 11.81
N ILE A 97 -3.84 -3.87 11.75
CA ILE A 97 -4.15 -2.45 11.69
C ILE A 97 -4.62 -2.04 13.09
N SER A 98 -4.07 -0.94 13.61
CA SER A 98 -4.34 -0.38 14.94
C SER A 98 -4.72 1.09 14.86
#